data_AF-A0A3N0EG25-F1
#
_entry.id   AF-A0A3N0EG25-F1
#
_cell.length_a   1.000
_cell.length_b   1.000
_cell.length_c   1.000
_cell.angle_alpha   90.00
_cell.angle_beta   90.00
_cell.angle_gamma   90.00
#
_symmetry.space_group_name_H-M   'P 1'
#
loop_
_entity.id
_entity.type
_entity.pdbx_description
1 polymer ?
#
loop_
_entity_poly.entity_id
_entity_poly.type
_entity_poly.pdbx_seq_one_letter_code
_entity_poly.pdbx_strand_id
1 'polypeptide(L)'
;MRKLHKTLIAAAALPLSAALTIIGAAPAEAGTTRYSVNPCVDGGPTKEDQKMANQLNGMLEADMSGNMDDYRVSCARAVIEAVQERGMGSHAANIAVTTVIVETHLQNINVEVDHDSLGLFQQRAHWGSPPDRANAEWATNAFLDEMENLYPDESWKDDPIGKVSQSVQRSAYPDRYQPMAGDAKTIVDELW
;
A
#
# COMPACT_ATOMS: atom_id res chain seq x y z
N MET A 1 -20.50 79.89 -45.48
CA MET A 1 -19.61 79.94 -44.30
C MET A 1 -19.13 78.52 -44.03
N ARG A 2 -18.02 78.09 -44.65
CA ARG A 2 -16.71 77.81 -44.03
C ARG A 2 -16.75 77.07 -42.68
N LYS A 3 -16.09 75.88 -42.70
CA LYS A 3 -15.28 75.26 -41.63
C LYS A 3 -16.07 74.52 -40.53
N LEU A 4 -15.66 73.36 -40.00
CA LEU A 4 -14.38 72.64 -39.97
C LEU A 4 -14.63 71.12 -39.90
N HIS A 5 -13.79 70.37 -40.62
CA HIS A 5 -13.53 68.95 -40.36
C HIS A 5 -12.85 68.81 -38.98
N LYS A 6 -13.32 67.89 -38.15
CA LYS A 6 -12.57 67.36 -37.00
C LYS A 6 -12.33 65.89 -37.21
N THR A 7 -11.11 65.58 -37.64
CA THR A 7 -10.51 64.25 -37.65
C THR A 7 -10.33 63.81 -36.20
N LEU A 8 -10.98 62.72 -35.79
CA LEU A 8 -10.70 62.02 -34.54
C LEU A 8 -9.92 60.75 -34.89
N ILE A 9 -8.65 60.75 -34.50
CA ILE A 9 -7.77 59.58 -34.50
C ILE A 9 -8.21 58.72 -33.31
N ALA A 10 -8.83 57.57 -33.58
CA ALA A 10 -9.07 56.55 -32.56
C ALA A 10 -7.85 55.63 -32.48
N ALA A 11 -7.22 55.62 -31.30
CA ALA A 11 -6.10 54.76 -30.98
C ALA A 11 -6.52 53.27 -31.01
N ALA A 12 -5.73 52.45 -31.69
CA ALA A 12 -5.89 51.00 -31.71
C ALA A 12 -5.51 50.43 -30.32
N ALA A 13 -6.48 49.86 -29.62
CA ALA A 13 -6.26 49.04 -28.44
C ALA A 13 -5.98 47.59 -28.90
N LEU A 14 -4.76 47.11 -28.68
CA LEU A 14 -4.42 45.69 -28.82
C LEU A 14 -5.01 44.91 -27.64
N PRO A 15 -5.72 43.79 -27.87
CA PRO A 15 -6.15 42.93 -26.77
C PRO A 15 -4.94 42.16 -26.23
N LEU A 16 -4.67 42.33 -24.93
CA LEU A 16 -3.74 41.49 -24.19
C LEU A 16 -4.43 40.15 -23.93
N SER A 17 -4.22 39.16 -24.80
CA SER A 17 -4.65 37.78 -24.54
C SER A 17 -3.84 37.21 -23.39
N ALA A 18 -4.47 37.10 -22.21
CA ALA A 18 -3.92 36.32 -21.11
C ALA A 18 -4.00 34.82 -21.50
N ALA A 19 -2.85 34.23 -21.85
CA ALA A 19 -2.73 32.79 -21.97
C ALA A 19 -2.87 32.19 -20.56
N LEU A 20 -4.00 31.54 -20.28
CA LEU A 20 -4.21 30.79 -19.06
C LEU A 20 -3.40 29.49 -19.17
N THR A 21 -2.19 29.48 -18.62
CA THR A 21 -1.44 28.25 -18.41
C THR A 21 -2.22 27.38 -17.44
N ILE A 22 -2.84 26.33 -17.95
CA ILE A 22 -3.35 25.24 -17.12
C ILE A 22 -2.10 24.54 -16.57
N ILE A 23 -1.71 24.89 -15.35
CA ILE A 23 -0.74 24.11 -14.59
C ILE A 23 -1.41 22.76 -14.37
N GLY A 24 -0.98 21.74 -15.11
CA GLY A 24 -1.36 20.36 -14.81
C GLY A 24 -1.00 20.09 -13.36
N ALA A 25 -1.97 19.62 -12.57
CA ALA A 25 -1.71 19.16 -11.21
C ALA A 25 -0.59 18.12 -11.27
N ALA A 26 0.51 18.40 -10.58
CA ALA A 26 1.53 17.39 -10.32
C ALA A 26 0.85 16.19 -9.63
N PRO A 27 1.26 14.94 -9.91
CA PRO A 27 0.76 13.81 -9.16
C PRO A 27 1.00 14.08 -7.66
N ALA A 28 0.00 13.74 -6.84
CA ALA A 28 0.13 13.82 -5.40
C ALA A 28 1.37 13.02 -4.97
N GLU A 29 2.29 13.67 -4.24
CA GLU A 29 3.43 12.97 -3.68
C GLU A 29 2.92 11.97 -2.64
N ALA A 30 3.03 10.69 -2.98
CA ALA A 30 2.75 9.56 -2.10
C ALA A 30 3.60 9.68 -0.82
N GLY A 31 3.00 9.30 0.31
CA GLY A 31 3.54 9.52 1.65
C GLY A 31 5.01 9.16 1.79
N THR A 32 5.79 10.07 2.38
CA THR A 32 7.23 9.95 2.59
C THR A 32 7.59 8.62 3.28
N THR A 33 8.23 7.70 2.56
CA THR A 33 8.77 6.48 3.17
C THR A 33 9.95 6.87 4.05
N ARG A 34 9.92 6.49 5.34
CA ARG A 34 11.05 6.74 6.25
C ARG A 34 12.29 5.92 5.85
N TYR A 35 12.05 4.82 5.16
CA TYR A 35 13.05 3.84 4.75
C TYR A 35 13.00 3.63 3.24
N SER A 36 14.12 3.16 2.70
CA SER A 36 14.19 2.64 1.34
C SER A 36 13.38 1.35 1.22
N VAL A 37 12.78 1.12 0.05
CA VAL A 37 11.87 -0.01 -0.20
C VAL A 37 12.22 -0.76 -1.49
N ASN A 38 11.86 -2.04 -1.54
CA ASN A 38 11.93 -2.88 -2.73
C ASN A 38 10.56 -2.96 -3.42
N PRO A 39 10.52 -3.25 -4.72
CA PRO A 39 9.28 -3.68 -5.38
C PRO A 39 8.70 -4.93 -4.69
N CYS A 40 7.37 -5.02 -4.64
CA CYS A 40 6.67 -6.20 -4.13
C CYS A 40 6.31 -7.19 -5.24
N VAL A 41 6.23 -6.71 -6.47
CA VAL A 41 5.94 -7.49 -7.67
C VAL A 41 6.92 -7.14 -8.77
N ASP A 42 7.11 -8.07 -9.71
CA ASP A 42 7.86 -7.79 -10.93
C ASP A 42 7.14 -6.73 -11.77
N GLY A 43 7.90 -5.76 -12.28
CA GLY A 43 7.34 -4.63 -13.05
C GLY A 43 6.81 -3.47 -12.20
N GLY A 44 6.66 -3.64 -10.89
CA GLY A 44 6.24 -2.60 -9.96
C GLY A 44 4.75 -2.22 -10.05
N PRO A 45 4.36 -1.07 -9.48
CA PRO A 45 2.97 -0.62 -9.44
C PRO A 45 2.40 -0.29 -10.83
N THR A 46 1.11 -0.56 -11.01
CA THR A 46 0.36 -0.35 -12.25
C THR A 46 -0.63 0.81 -12.14
N LYS A 47 -1.27 1.20 -13.26
CA LYS A 47 -2.33 2.22 -13.25
C LYS A 47 -3.60 1.71 -12.56
N GLU A 48 -3.83 0.40 -12.64
CA GLU A 48 -4.88 -0.31 -11.94
C GLU A 48 -4.67 -0.22 -10.43
N ASP A 49 -3.42 -0.42 -9.96
CA ASP A 49 -3.04 -0.24 -8.56
C ASP A 49 -3.31 1.20 -8.09
N GLN A 50 -2.99 2.21 -8.93
CA GLN A 50 -3.28 3.62 -8.62
C GLN A 50 -4.79 3.90 -8.50
N LYS A 51 -5.60 3.35 -9.41
CA LYS A 51 -7.06 3.49 -9.35
C LYS A 51 -7.61 2.85 -8.08
N MET A 52 -7.12 1.66 -7.76
CA MET A 52 -7.54 0.92 -6.57
C MET A 52 -7.15 1.66 -5.29
N ALA A 53 -5.94 2.25 -5.22
CA ALA A 53 -5.51 3.05 -4.07
C ALA A 53 -6.47 4.22 -3.79
N ASN A 54 -6.90 4.93 -4.84
CA ASN A 54 -7.87 6.02 -4.72
C ASN A 54 -9.23 5.55 -4.19
N GLN A 55 -9.66 4.34 -4.58
CA GLN A 55 -10.91 3.76 -4.10
C GLN A 55 -10.78 3.35 -2.63
N LEU A 56 -9.75 2.59 -2.28
CA LEU A 56 -9.51 2.09 -0.93
C LEU A 56 -9.37 3.23 0.09
N ASN A 57 -8.73 4.33 -0.26
CA ASN A 57 -8.62 5.50 0.62
C ASN A 57 -9.98 6.10 1.06
N GLY A 58 -11.06 5.83 0.32
CA GLY A 58 -12.43 6.23 0.71
C GLY A 58 -13.22 5.16 1.47
N MET A 59 -12.66 3.96 1.65
CA MET A 59 -13.33 2.80 2.26
C MET A 59 -12.70 2.35 3.57
N LEU A 60 -11.40 2.60 3.74
CA LEU A 60 -10.64 2.18 4.92
C LEU A 60 -10.95 3.11 6.11
N GLU A 61 -11.01 2.52 7.30
CA GLU A 61 -11.48 3.20 8.51
C GLU A 61 -10.39 3.28 9.61
N ALA A 62 -9.33 2.46 9.51
CA ALA A 62 -8.23 2.45 10.45
C ALA A 62 -6.97 3.11 9.86
N ASP A 63 -5.77 2.62 10.23
CA ASP A 63 -4.51 3.29 9.93
C ASP A 63 -4.19 3.38 8.43
N MET A 64 -4.78 2.51 7.60
CA MET A 64 -4.55 2.58 6.15
C MET A 64 -5.45 3.61 5.45
N SER A 65 -6.42 4.20 6.14
CA SER A 65 -7.27 5.27 5.60
C SER A 65 -6.44 6.49 5.18
N GLY A 66 -6.55 6.87 3.90
CA GLY A 66 -5.78 7.97 3.31
C GLY A 66 -4.29 7.68 3.09
N ASN A 67 -3.81 6.49 3.47
CA ASN A 67 -2.40 6.09 3.37
C ASN A 67 -2.13 5.11 2.22
N MET A 68 -3.14 4.70 1.44
CA MET A 68 -2.92 3.85 0.27
C MET A 68 -2.37 4.65 -0.90
N ASP A 69 -1.38 4.08 -1.57
CA ASP A 69 -0.86 4.48 -2.87
C ASP A 69 -0.75 3.25 -3.78
N ASP A 70 -0.39 3.46 -5.04
CA ASP A 70 -0.20 2.37 -6.01
C ASP A 70 0.85 1.36 -5.55
N TYR A 71 1.92 1.82 -4.90
CA TYR A 71 2.94 0.96 -4.31
C TYR A 71 2.38 0.01 -3.25
N ARG A 72 1.64 0.51 -2.25
CA ARG A 72 1.03 -0.30 -1.19
C ARG A 72 -0.01 -1.27 -1.72
N VAL A 73 -0.78 -0.86 -2.74
CA VAL A 73 -1.70 -1.77 -3.43
C VAL A 73 -0.93 -2.90 -4.11
N SER A 74 0.19 -2.60 -4.79
CA SER A 74 1.02 -3.63 -5.42
C SER A 74 1.60 -4.62 -4.40
N CYS A 75 1.89 -4.16 -3.17
CA CYS A 75 2.36 -5.00 -2.08
C CYS A 75 1.26 -5.86 -1.47
N ALA A 76 0.06 -5.31 -1.24
CA ALA A 76 -1.09 -6.09 -0.81
C ALA A 76 -1.41 -7.18 -1.84
N ARG A 77 -1.37 -6.83 -3.13
CA ARG A 77 -1.58 -7.76 -4.24
C ARG A 77 -0.57 -8.90 -4.24
N ALA A 78 0.74 -8.62 -4.05
CA ALA A 78 1.76 -9.67 -3.95
C ALA A 78 1.48 -10.68 -2.83
N VAL A 79 1.04 -10.20 -1.66
CA VAL A 79 0.69 -11.05 -0.51
C VAL A 79 -0.55 -11.89 -0.84
N ILE A 80 -1.57 -11.30 -1.46
CA ILE A 80 -2.80 -11.98 -1.85
C ILE A 80 -2.53 -13.05 -2.92
N GLU A 81 -1.76 -12.72 -3.95
CA GLU A 81 -1.36 -13.64 -5.02
C GLU A 81 -0.64 -14.87 -4.43
N ALA A 82 0.32 -14.68 -3.52
CA ALA A 82 1.01 -15.79 -2.86
C ALA A 82 0.06 -16.69 -2.02
N VAL A 83 -0.93 -16.10 -1.32
CA VAL A 83 -1.95 -16.86 -0.59
C VAL A 83 -2.82 -17.68 -1.56
N GLN A 84 -3.22 -17.09 -2.69
CA GLN A 84 -4.00 -17.75 -3.74
C GLN A 84 -3.23 -18.90 -4.39
N GLU A 85 -1.92 -18.73 -4.63
CA GLU A 85 -1.04 -19.75 -5.19
C GLU A 85 -0.88 -20.96 -4.26
N ARG A 86 -0.93 -20.75 -2.94
CA ARG A 86 -1.03 -21.85 -1.94
C ARG A 86 -2.41 -22.52 -1.90
N GLY A 87 -3.40 -22.02 -2.63
CA GLY A 87 -4.78 -22.50 -2.61
C GLY A 87 -5.53 -22.18 -1.31
N MET A 88 -5.04 -21.20 -0.54
CA MET A 88 -5.66 -20.78 0.72
C MET A 88 -6.78 -19.76 0.45
N GLY A 89 -7.79 -19.73 1.32
CA GLY A 89 -8.92 -18.82 1.19
C GLY A 89 -8.62 -17.38 1.65
N SER A 90 -9.53 -16.45 1.34
CA SER A 90 -9.39 -15.02 1.66
C SER A 90 -9.20 -14.73 3.16
N HIS A 91 -9.64 -15.62 4.05
CA HIS A 91 -9.37 -15.47 5.48
C HIS A 91 -7.87 -15.57 5.82
N ALA A 92 -7.10 -16.42 5.13
CA ALA A 92 -5.63 -16.46 5.28
C ALA A 92 -4.98 -15.18 4.76
N ALA A 93 -5.49 -14.63 3.65
CA ALA A 93 -5.04 -13.34 3.15
C ALA A 93 -5.37 -12.20 4.10
N ASN A 94 -6.55 -12.19 4.74
CA ASN A 94 -6.88 -11.20 5.76
C ASN A 94 -5.86 -11.23 6.90
N ILE A 95 -5.43 -12.42 7.34
CA ILE A 95 -4.39 -12.58 8.37
C ILE A 95 -3.04 -12.05 7.89
N ALA A 96 -2.58 -12.46 6.70
CA ALA A 96 -1.30 -12.03 6.15
C ALA A 96 -1.26 -10.51 5.90
N VAL A 97 -2.31 -9.94 5.30
CA VAL A 97 -2.45 -8.50 5.04
C VAL A 97 -2.53 -7.70 6.34
N THR A 98 -3.26 -8.20 7.35
CA THR A 98 -3.28 -7.58 8.69
C THR A 98 -1.87 -7.49 9.26
N THR A 99 -1.09 -8.56 9.13
CA THR A 99 0.30 -8.59 9.61
C THR A 99 1.14 -7.52 8.92
N VAL A 100 1.16 -7.46 7.59
CA VAL A 100 2.02 -6.49 6.86
C VAL A 100 1.56 -5.04 7.00
N ILE A 101 0.29 -4.78 7.31
CA ILE A 101 -0.17 -3.44 7.71
C ILE A 101 0.53 -3.02 9.02
N VAL A 102 0.51 -3.88 10.03
CA VAL A 102 1.09 -3.59 11.35
C VAL A 102 2.60 -3.45 11.28
N GLU A 103 3.27 -4.34 10.55
CA GLU A 103 4.73 -4.38 10.49
C GLU A 103 5.31 -3.22 9.68
N THR A 104 4.66 -2.85 8.57
CA THR A 104 5.28 -1.93 7.61
C THR A 104 4.32 -0.94 6.94
N HIS A 105 3.03 -0.95 7.25
CA HIS A 105 2.01 -0.23 6.47
C HIS A 105 2.09 -0.59 4.97
N LEU A 106 2.22 -1.89 4.67
CA LEU A 106 2.33 -2.44 3.31
C LEU A 106 3.58 -1.96 2.55
N GLN A 107 4.73 -1.87 3.24
CA GLN A 107 5.99 -1.44 2.62
C GLN A 107 7.06 -2.52 2.69
N ASN A 108 7.62 -2.92 1.56
CA ASN A 108 8.71 -3.89 1.52
C ASN A 108 10.05 -3.21 1.83
N ILE A 109 10.29 -2.92 3.12
CA ILE A 109 11.47 -2.22 3.60
C ILE A 109 12.74 -2.99 3.21
N ASN A 110 13.66 -2.35 2.48
CA ASN A 110 14.83 -3.00 1.87
C ASN A 110 16.14 -2.86 2.66
N VAL A 111 16.05 -2.24 3.84
CA VAL A 111 17.15 -2.12 4.79
C VAL A 111 16.74 -2.83 6.07
N GLU A 112 17.70 -3.46 6.74
CA GLU A 112 17.44 -4.00 8.07
C GLU A 112 17.18 -2.86 9.05
N VAL A 113 16.05 -2.94 9.75
CA VAL A 113 15.63 -2.01 10.79
C VAL A 113 15.29 -2.80 12.04
N ASP A 114 15.29 -2.13 13.21
CA ASP A 114 15.03 -2.75 14.51
C ASP A 114 15.71 -4.13 14.68
N HIS A 115 17.02 -4.09 14.95
CA HIS A 115 17.95 -5.21 14.82
C HIS A 115 18.19 -5.61 13.35
N ASP A 116 17.73 -6.81 12.98
CA ASP A 116 17.94 -7.47 11.69
C ASP A 116 16.61 -7.72 10.97
N SER A 117 15.55 -6.97 11.32
CA SER A 117 14.21 -7.14 10.74
C SER A 117 14.15 -6.53 9.33
N LEU A 118 13.54 -7.25 8.38
CA LEU A 118 13.57 -6.89 6.96
C LEU A 118 12.24 -7.20 6.26
N GLY A 119 11.94 -6.46 5.19
CA GLY A 119 10.85 -6.74 4.27
C GLY A 119 9.45 -6.45 4.84
N LEU A 120 8.43 -6.87 4.09
CA LEU A 120 7.01 -6.61 4.39
C LEU A 120 6.55 -7.07 5.79
N PHE A 121 7.05 -8.23 6.22
CA PHE A 121 6.69 -8.86 7.48
C PHE A 121 7.67 -8.53 8.62
N GLN A 122 8.70 -7.70 8.36
CA GLN A 122 9.76 -7.40 9.33
C GLN A 122 10.36 -8.67 9.97
N GLN A 123 10.57 -9.70 9.15
CA GLN A 123 11.13 -10.96 9.60
C GLN A 123 12.61 -10.81 9.95
N ARG A 124 13.05 -11.43 11.05
CA ARG A 124 14.45 -11.47 11.47
C ARG A 124 15.22 -12.60 10.79
N ALA A 125 16.55 -12.65 10.94
CA ALA A 125 17.41 -13.60 10.24
C ALA A 125 17.11 -15.09 10.49
N HIS A 126 16.41 -15.43 11.58
CA HIS A 126 16.00 -16.82 11.84
C HIS A 126 14.90 -17.33 10.91
N TRP A 127 14.18 -16.43 10.23
CA TRP A 127 13.19 -16.82 9.22
C TRP A 127 13.88 -17.25 7.92
N GLY A 128 14.91 -16.52 7.49
CA GLY A 128 15.60 -16.78 6.22
C GLY A 128 16.70 -15.78 5.90
N SER A 129 17.32 -15.94 4.72
CA SER A 129 18.39 -15.04 4.27
C SER A 129 17.85 -13.64 3.94
N PRO A 130 18.68 -12.58 3.90
CA PRO A 130 18.20 -11.23 3.55
C PRO A 130 17.51 -11.15 2.17
N PRO A 131 18.04 -11.77 1.08
CA PRO A 131 17.34 -11.82 -0.21
C PRO A 131 15.95 -12.48 -0.13
N ASP A 132 15.83 -13.54 0.66
CA ASP A 132 14.58 -14.26 0.87
C ASP A 132 13.56 -13.38 1.60
N ARG A 133 13.94 -12.80 2.75
CA ARG A 133 13.06 -11.94 3.57
C ARG A 133 12.66 -10.63 2.85
N ALA A 134 13.48 -10.18 1.89
CA ALA A 134 13.18 -9.01 1.06
C ALA A 134 12.32 -9.33 -0.17
N ASN A 135 12.06 -10.61 -0.47
CA ASN A 135 11.16 -11.05 -1.52
C ASN A 135 9.74 -11.22 -0.92
N ALA A 136 8.76 -10.53 -1.49
CA ALA A 136 7.39 -10.49 -0.95
C ALA A 136 6.69 -11.86 -0.98
N GLU A 137 6.82 -12.60 -2.08
CA GLU A 137 6.24 -13.94 -2.23
C GLU A 137 6.88 -14.92 -1.24
N TRP A 138 8.20 -14.94 -1.16
CA TRP A 138 8.92 -15.81 -0.24
C TRP A 138 8.58 -15.49 1.22
N ALA A 139 8.60 -14.22 1.61
CA ALA A 139 8.31 -13.80 2.98
C ALA A 139 6.87 -14.14 3.39
N THR A 140 5.93 -14.01 2.45
CA THR A 140 4.53 -14.41 2.64
C THR A 140 4.43 -15.92 2.86
N ASN A 141 5.07 -16.73 2.01
CA ASN A 141 5.08 -18.18 2.16
C ASN A 141 5.70 -18.62 3.50
N ALA A 142 6.81 -18.00 3.92
CA ALA A 142 7.43 -18.28 5.21
C ALA A 142 6.49 -17.94 6.40
N PHE A 143 5.76 -16.82 6.32
CA PHE A 143 4.73 -16.47 7.31
C PHE A 143 3.60 -17.51 7.36
N LEU A 144 3.11 -17.95 6.20
CA LEU A 144 2.03 -18.93 6.10
C LEU A 144 2.46 -20.31 6.60
N ASP A 145 3.71 -20.71 6.37
CA ASP A 145 4.28 -21.96 6.90
C ASP A 145 4.31 -21.95 8.43
N GLU A 146 4.78 -20.86 9.07
CA GLU A 146 4.74 -20.75 10.54
C GLU A 146 3.28 -20.69 11.06
N MET A 147 2.37 -20.04 10.33
CA MET A 147 0.95 -20.03 10.66
C MET A 147 0.37 -21.44 10.70
N GLU A 148 0.62 -22.27 9.69
CA GLU A 148 0.14 -23.66 9.65
C GLU A 148 0.80 -24.54 10.72
N ASN A 149 2.08 -24.30 11.04
CA ASN A 149 2.77 -25.01 12.12
C ASN A 149 2.15 -24.71 13.50
N LEU A 150 1.77 -23.46 13.75
CA LEU A 150 1.14 -23.03 15.01
C LEU A 150 -0.35 -23.39 15.08
N TYR A 151 -1.01 -23.45 13.92
CA TYR A 151 -2.44 -23.69 13.77
C TYR A 151 -2.70 -24.88 12.82
N PRO A 152 -2.39 -26.10 13.26
CA PRO A 152 -2.64 -27.30 12.46
C PRO A 152 -4.14 -27.47 12.18
N ASP A 153 -4.46 -28.24 11.13
CA ASP A 153 -5.83 -28.53 10.69
C ASP A 153 -6.67 -27.28 10.43
N GLU A 154 -6.03 -26.21 9.99
CA GLU A 154 -6.64 -24.90 9.72
C GLU A 154 -7.33 -24.24 10.92
N SER A 155 -6.91 -24.58 12.15
CA SER A 155 -7.48 -24.02 13.39
C SER A 155 -7.34 -22.50 13.53
N TRP A 156 -6.54 -21.85 12.68
CA TRP A 156 -6.44 -20.39 12.56
C TRP A 156 -7.77 -19.74 12.14
N LYS A 157 -8.67 -20.47 11.47
CA LYS A 157 -9.99 -19.96 11.02
C LYS A 157 -10.94 -19.62 12.18
N ASP A 158 -10.73 -20.24 13.34
CA ASP A 158 -11.62 -20.11 14.50
C ASP A 158 -11.18 -19.01 15.47
N ASP A 159 -9.97 -18.48 15.28
CA ASP A 159 -9.38 -17.46 16.15
C ASP A 159 -9.53 -16.03 15.55
N PRO A 160 -9.56 -14.98 16.39
CA PRO A 160 -9.50 -13.61 15.89
C PRO A 160 -8.24 -13.39 15.04
N ILE A 161 -8.39 -12.72 13.88
CA ILE A 161 -7.30 -12.45 12.93
C ILE A 161 -6.04 -11.90 13.62
N GLY A 162 -6.20 -10.89 14.47
CA GLY A 162 -5.07 -10.27 15.15
C GLY A 162 -4.38 -11.19 16.17
N LYS A 163 -5.13 -12.14 16.76
CA LYS A 163 -4.55 -13.17 17.64
C LYS A 163 -3.68 -14.13 16.83
N VAL A 164 -4.11 -14.53 15.63
CA VAL A 164 -3.32 -15.39 14.75
C VAL A 164 -2.05 -14.64 14.30
N SER A 165 -2.19 -13.41 13.77
CA SER A 165 -1.05 -12.58 13.35
C SER A 165 -0.01 -12.40 14.47
N GLN A 166 -0.45 -12.06 15.68
CA GLN A 166 0.42 -11.93 16.84
C GLN A 166 1.10 -13.24 17.22
N SER A 167 0.39 -14.38 17.12
CA SER A 167 0.96 -15.68 17.49
C SER A 167 2.09 -16.09 16.56
N VAL A 168 1.95 -15.78 15.26
CA VAL A 168 2.99 -16.02 14.24
C VAL A 168 4.17 -15.06 14.42
N GLN A 169 3.92 -13.75 14.53
CA GLN A 169 4.98 -12.74 14.61
C GLN A 169 5.68 -12.66 15.97
N ARG A 170 4.98 -13.04 17.05
CA ARG A 170 5.47 -12.96 18.44
C ARG A 170 5.97 -11.56 18.81
N SER A 171 5.26 -10.52 18.37
CA SER A 171 5.60 -9.12 18.63
C SER A 171 5.45 -8.73 20.11
N ALA A 172 6.19 -7.70 20.53
CA ALA A 172 6.07 -7.10 21.86
C ALA A 172 4.80 -6.25 22.03
N TYR A 173 4.03 -6.03 20.95
CA TYR A 173 2.84 -5.17 20.92
C TYR A 173 1.61 -5.91 20.36
N PRO A 174 1.08 -6.90 21.10
CA PRO A 174 0.01 -7.78 20.61
C PRO A 174 -1.27 -7.05 20.23
N ASP A 175 -1.56 -5.94 20.89
CA ASP A 175 -2.81 -5.20 20.70
C ASP A 175 -2.87 -4.41 19.37
N ARG A 176 -1.80 -4.41 18.57
CA ARG A 176 -1.73 -3.67 17.31
C ARG A 176 -2.39 -4.38 16.13
N TYR A 177 -2.50 -5.72 16.15
CA TYR A 177 -2.97 -6.46 14.98
C TYR A 177 -4.48 -6.44 14.80
N GLN A 178 -5.25 -6.75 15.84
CA GLN A 178 -6.70 -6.86 15.71
C GLN A 178 -7.38 -5.57 15.22
N PRO A 179 -6.94 -4.35 15.61
CA PRO A 179 -7.46 -3.11 15.05
C PRO A 179 -7.34 -2.99 13.52
N MET A 180 -6.33 -3.61 12.91
CA MET A 180 -6.06 -3.51 11.47
C MET A 180 -6.81 -4.55 10.64
N ALA A 181 -7.49 -5.51 11.27
CA ALA A 181 -8.18 -6.60 10.56
C ALA A 181 -9.34 -6.10 9.67
N GLY A 182 -9.99 -4.99 10.03
CA GLY A 182 -11.05 -4.37 9.22
C GLY A 182 -10.53 -3.82 7.90
N ASP A 183 -9.46 -3.01 7.97
CA ASP A 183 -8.79 -2.47 6.78
C ASP A 183 -8.23 -3.58 5.90
N ALA A 184 -7.58 -4.59 6.50
CA ALA A 184 -7.07 -5.75 5.76
C ALA A 184 -8.18 -6.48 5.00
N LYS A 185 -9.33 -6.72 5.65
CA LYS A 185 -10.47 -7.36 5.00
C LYS A 185 -10.97 -6.56 3.79
N THR A 186 -11.12 -5.25 3.94
CA THR A 186 -11.55 -4.38 2.83
C THR A 186 -10.56 -4.41 1.67
N ILE A 187 -9.26 -4.37 1.96
CA ILE A 187 -8.20 -4.48 0.94
C ILE A 187 -8.29 -5.83 0.22
N VAL A 188 -8.42 -6.93 0.96
CA VAL A 188 -8.52 -8.27 0.38
C VAL A 188 -9.79 -8.41 -0.45
N ASP A 189 -10.95 -7.97 0.04
CA ASP A 189 -12.21 -8.07 -0.69
C ASP A 189 -12.16 -7.38 -2.07
N GLU A 190 -11.43 -6.27 -2.19
CA GLU A 190 -11.28 -5.51 -3.45
C GLU A 190 -10.19 -6.06 -4.39
N LEU A 191 -9.27 -6.87 -3.89
CA LEU A 191 -8.11 -7.39 -4.62
C LEU A 191 -8.14 -8.91 -4.87
N TRP A 192 -9.13 -9.63 -4.32
CA TRP A 192 -9.25 -11.09 -4.40
C TRP A 192 -9.76 -11.58 -5.76
#